data_AF-A0A2E6W177-F1
#
_entry.id   AF-A0A2E6W177-F1
#
_cell.length_a   1.000
_cell.length_b   1.000
_cell.length_c   1.000
_cell.angle_alpha   90.00
_cell.angle_beta   90.00
_cell.angle_gamma   90.00
#
_symmetry.space_group_name_H-M   'P 1'
#
loop_
_entity.id
_entity.type
_entity.pdbx_description
1 polymer ?
#
loop_
_entity_poly.entity_id
_entity_poly.type
_entity_poly.pdbx_seq_one_letter_code
_entity_poly.pdbx_strand_id
1 'polypeptide(L)'
;MKHSEAWKALERLAAKELGGTRITRGHNFAVSEPDVYIADFEHLKVDCKRRKQSFTHHTMLQGIKDKYCVSHDDVPVLITRNHGERGAVMSLYLKDGGALLNNIRTLTKILDGIEKHDVAHVPAKGLKEGR
;
A
#
# COMPACT_ATOMS: atom_id res chain seq x y z
N MET A 1 -0.38 14.25 -24.16
CA MET A 1 0.42 13.19 -23.52
C MET A 1 0.20 11.89 -24.26
N LYS A 2 1.26 11.19 -24.67
CA LYS A 2 1.14 9.89 -25.35
C LYS A 2 0.62 8.83 -24.36
N HIS A 3 -0.11 7.83 -24.84
CA HIS A 3 -0.69 6.79 -23.98
C HIS A 3 0.37 6.09 -23.11
N SER A 4 1.56 5.82 -23.67
CA SER A 4 2.70 5.22 -22.98
C SER A 4 3.25 6.07 -21.84
N GLU A 5 3.29 7.39 -21.99
CA GLU A 5 3.72 8.32 -20.94
C GLU A 5 2.70 8.39 -19.80
N ALA A 6 1.43 8.36 -20.17
CA ALA A 6 0.31 8.48 -19.25
C ALA A 6 0.15 7.26 -18.34
N TRP A 7 0.48 6.06 -18.85
CA TRP A 7 0.55 4.84 -18.04
C TRP A 7 1.77 4.86 -17.11
N LYS A 8 2.97 5.19 -17.62
CA LYS A 8 4.17 5.34 -16.76
C LYS A 8 3.98 6.38 -15.65
N ALA A 9 3.20 7.44 -15.92
CA ALA A 9 2.87 8.44 -14.90
C ALA A 9 2.01 7.86 -13.77
N LEU A 10 1.11 6.92 -14.05
CA LEU A 10 0.33 6.23 -13.04
C LEU A 10 1.22 5.34 -12.17
N GLU A 11 2.13 4.57 -12.77
CA GLU A 11 3.07 3.71 -12.03
C GLU A 11 3.99 4.53 -11.12
N ARG A 12 4.48 5.68 -11.59
CA ARG A 12 5.27 6.61 -10.75
C ARG A 12 4.45 7.18 -9.60
N LEU A 13 3.19 7.53 -9.85
CA LEU A 13 2.30 8.00 -8.80
C LEU A 13 2.07 6.91 -7.75
N ALA A 14 1.75 5.69 -8.18
CA ALA A 14 1.53 4.55 -7.30
C ALA A 14 2.78 4.26 -6.44
N ALA A 15 3.96 4.20 -7.05
CA ALA A 15 5.21 4.04 -6.31
C ALA A 15 5.41 5.14 -5.27
N LYS A 16 5.17 6.40 -5.64
CA LYS A 16 5.31 7.54 -4.70
C LYS A 16 4.33 7.43 -3.52
N GLU A 17 3.04 7.25 -3.79
CA GLU A 17 2.00 7.26 -2.74
C GLU A 17 2.07 6.04 -1.82
N LEU A 18 2.57 4.90 -2.33
CA LEU A 18 2.70 3.67 -1.56
C LEU A 18 4.09 3.51 -0.91
N GLY A 19 5.00 4.48 -1.05
CA GLY A 19 6.37 4.36 -0.54
C GLY A 19 7.21 3.27 -1.23
N GLY A 20 6.83 2.89 -2.45
CA GLY A 20 7.45 1.81 -3.22
C GLY A 20 8.40 2.28 -4.32
N THR A 21 8.93 1.30 -5.07
CA THR A 21 9.74 1.49 -6.27
C THR A 21 9.02 0.96 -7.49
N ARG A 22 8.99 1.76 -8.56
CA ARG A 22 8.47 1.33 -9.86
C ARG A 22 9.42 0.31 -10.48
N ILE A 23 8.92 -0.87 -10.82
CA ILE A 23 9.70 -1.87 -11.56
C ILE A 23 9.75 -1.49 -13.04
N THR A 24 10.95 -1.57 -13.63
CA THR A 24 11.17 -1.24 -15.05
C THR A 24 11.75 -2.44 -15.78
N ARG A 25 10.98 -3.05 -16.67
CA ARG A 25 11.36 -4.32 -17.34
C ARG A 25 12.40 -4.19 -18.46
N GLY A 26 12.96 -3.00 -18.71
CA GLY A 26 13.97 -2.77 -19.75
C GLY A 26 13.58 -3.39 -21.10
N HIS A 27 14.39 -4.33 -21.59
CA HIS A 27 14.16 -5.11 -22.81
C HIS A 27 13.65 -6.54 -22.55
N ASN A 28 13.49 -6.97 -21.29
CA ASN A 28 13.10 -8.34 -20.96
C ASN A 28 11.59 -8.44 -20.72
N PHE A 29 10.85 -8.56 -21.82
CA PHE A 29 9.39 -8.70 -21.79
C PHE A 29 8.91 -10.12 -21.40
N ALA A 30 9.82 -11.07 -21.22
CA ALA A 30 9.48 -12.46 -20.89
C ALA A 30 9.16 -12.65 -19.39
N VAL A 31 9.55 -11.70 -18.53
CA VAL A 31 9.31 -11.78 -17.10
C VAL A 31 8.03 -11.03 -16.74
N SER A 32 7.09 -11.73 -16.11
CA SER A 32 5.90 -11.12 -15.52
C SER A 32 6.23 -10.68 -14.09
N GLU A 33 6.32 -9.38 -13.86
CA GLU A 33 6.57 -8.80 -12.53
C GLU A 33 5.45 -7.81 -12.18
N PRO A 34 5.18 -7.52 -10.90
CA PRO A 34 4.37 -6.37 -10.51
C PRO A 34 4.91 -5.05 -11.08
N ASP A 35 4.08 -4.02 -11.17
CA ASP A 35 4.50 -2.69 -11.66
C ASP A 35 5.18 -1.86 -10.55
N VAL A 36 4.84 -2.14 -9.27
CA VAL A 36 5.41 -1.47 -8.10
C VAL A 36 5.78 -2.51 -7.04
N TYR A 37 6.97 -2.34 -6.45
CA TYR A 37 7.47 -3.10 -5.31
C TYR A 37 7.48 -2.25 -4.05
N ILE A 38 7.07 -2.81 -2.92
CA ILE A 38 7.02 -2.13 -1.62
C ILE A 38 7.82 -2.99 -0.64
N ALA A 39 8.98 -2.51 -0.19
CA ALA A 39 9.97 -3.35 0.51
C ALA A 39 9.48 -3.82 1.90
N ASP A 40 8.73 -2.98 2.60
CA ASP A 40 8.09 -3.28 3.88
C ASP A 40 6.78 -4.07 3.74
N PHE A 41 6.30 -4.26 2.50
CA PHE A 41 5.07 -4.99 2.18
C PHE A 41 5.24 -5.88 0.94
N GLU A 42 6.25 -6.76 0.92
CA GLU A 42 6.62 -7.57 -0.26
C GLU A 42 5.50 -8.51 -0.75
N HIS A 43 4.57 -8.87 0.13
CA HIS A 43 3.39 -9.68 -0.18
C HIS A 43 2.35 -8.92 -1.03
N LEU A 44 2.41 -7.59 -1.10
CA LEU A 44 1.54 -6.80 -1.97
C LEU A 44 2.01 -6.87 -3.42
N LYS A 45 1.18 -7.43 -4.30
CA LYS A 45 1.45 -7.50 -5.74
C LYS A 45 0.70 -6.40 -6.46
N VAL A 46 1.39 -5.28 -6.72
CA VAL A 46 0.78 -4.06 -7.26
C VAL A 46 0.86 -4.01 -8.78
N ASP A 47 -0.28 -3.86 -9.44
CA ASP A 47 -0.37 -3.68 -10.90
C ASP A 47 -1.21 -2.44 -11.23
N CYS A 48 -0.75 -1.66 -12.19
CA CYS A 48 -1.30 -0.37 -12.57
C CYS A 48 -2.02 -0.46 -13.91
N LYS A 49 -3.27 0.00 -13.96
CA LYS A 49 -4.08 0.00 -15.18
C LYS A 49 -4.72 1.36 -15.44
N ARG A 50 -4.45 1.90 -16.63
CA ARG A 50 -5.06 3.12 -17.16
C ARG A 50 -5.90 2.79 -18.38
N ARG A 51 -7.17 3.19 -18.40
CA ARG A 51 -8.07 2.98 -19.53
C ARG A 51 -8.96 4.20 -19.76
N LYS A 52 -9.52 4.31 -20.97
CA LYS A 52 -10.56 5.32 -21.29
C LYS A 52 -11.95 4.87 -20.86
N GLN A 53 -12.18 3.56 -20.86
CA GLN A 53 -13.44 2.92 -20.46
C GLN A 53 -13.38 2.51 -18.99
N SER A 54 -14.55 2.19 -18.43
CA SER A 54 -14.69 1.67 -17.08
C SER A 54 -13.90 0.36 -16.87
N PHE A 55 -13.53 0.10 -15.61
CA PHE A 55 -12.76 -1.06 -15.23
C PHE A 55 -13.66 -2.18 -14.69
N THR A 56 -13.37 -3.42 -15.09
CA THR A 56 -13.91 -4.63 -14.44
C THR A 56 -12.95 -5.04 -13.32
N HIS A 57 -13.03 -4.36 -12.18
CA HIS A 57 -12.05 -4.48 -11.09
C HIS A 57 -11.84 -5.93 -10.60
N HIS A 58 -12.90 -6.72 -10.49
CA HIS A 58 -12.83 -8.13 -10.05
C HIS A 58 -11.96 -9.00 -10.97
N THR A 59 -12.19 -8.92 -12.29
CA THR A 59 -11.42 -9.69 -13.28
C THR A 59 -9.96 -9.25 -13.30
N MET A 60 -9.70 -7.95 -13.14
CA MET A 60 -8.33 -7.43 -13.10
C MET A 60 -7.58 -7.88 -11.85
N LEU A 61 -8.21 -7.82 -10.67
CA LEU A 61 -7.65 -8.33 -9.43
C LEU A 61 -7.36 -9.83 -9.50
N GLN A 62 -8.28 -10.63 -10.06
CA GLN A 62 -8.05 -12.06 -10.27
C GLN A 62 -6.84 -12.29 -11.19
N GLY A 63 -6.73 -11.53 -12.28
CA GLY A 63 -5.58 -11.62 -13.18
C GLY A 63 -4.24 -11.22 -12.56
N ILE A 64 -4.23 -10.34 -11.55
CA ILE A 64 -3.04 -10.02 -10.76
C ILE A 64 -2.69 -11.21 -9.87
N LYS A 65 -3.71 -11.78 -9.19
CA LYS A 65 -3.55 -12.95 -8.34
C LYS A 65 -2.94 -14.12 -9.10
N ASP A 66 -3.50 -14.45 -10.26
CA ASP A 66 -3.04 -15.58 -11.08
C ASP A 66 -1.61 -15.39 -11.61
N LYS A 67 -1.16 -14.15 -11.80
CA LYS A 67 0.16 -13.83 -12.36
C LYS A 67 1.26 -13.70 -11.32
N TYR A 68 0.95 -13.11 -10.18
CA TYR A 68 1.96 -12.60 -9.26
C TYR A 68 1.82 -13.12 -7.83
N CYS A 69 0.64 -13.62 -7.43
CA CYS A 69 0.42 -14.15 -6.09
C CYS A 69 0.75 -15.64 -6.06
N VAL A 70 2.00 -15.96 -5.73
CA VAL A 70 2.51 -17.34 -5.67
C VAL A 70 2.30 -17.93 -4.27
N SER A 71 2.41 -17.09 -3.23
CA SER A 71 2.10 -17.47 -1.86
C SER A 71 0.62 -17.24 -1.55
N HIS A 72 0.10 -18.02 -0.60
CA HIS A 72 -1.22 -17.81 -0.02
C HIS A 72 -1.39 -16.46 0.70
N ASP A 73 -0.28 -15.87 1.16
CA ASP A 73 -0.24 -14.57 1.84
C ASP A 73 -0.12 -13.39 0.87
N ASP A 74 0.12 -13.66 -0.42
CA ASP A 74 0.23 -12.58 -1.40
C ASP A 74 -1.13 -11.91 -1.62
N VAL A 75 -1.14 -10.58 -1.60
CA VAL A 75 -2.34 -9.76 -1.74
C VAL A 75 -2.29 -9.02 -3.08
N PRO A 76 -3.25 -9.25 -3.99
CA PRO A 76 -3.31 -8.51 -5.24
C PRO A 76 -3.80 -7.08 -5.00
N VAL A 77 -3.07 -6.10 -5.54
CA VAL A 77 -3.39 -4.68 -5.43
C VAL A 77 -3.53 -4.09 -6.82
N LEU A 78 -4.71 -3.53 -7.13
CA LEU A 78 -4.96 -2.90 -8.41
C LEU A 78 -5.00 -1.38 -8.24
N ILE A 79 -4.11 -0.67 -8.93
CA ILE A 79 -4.15 0.79 -9.03
C ILE A 79 -4.75 1.17 -10.37
N THR A 80 -5.84 1.94 -10.35
CA THR A 80 -6.58 2.34 -11.55
C THR A 80 -6.70 3.84 -11.68
N ARG A 81 -6.77 4.32 -12.93
CA ARG A 81 -7.08 5.71 -13.25
C ARG A 81 -7.77 5.80 -14.59
N ASN A 82 -8.97 6.38 -14.64
CA ASN A 82 -9.64 6.63 -15.92
C ASN A 82 -8.96 7.79 -16.65
N HIS A 83 -9.20 7.85 -17.95
CA HIS A 83 -8.77 8.99 -18.76
C HIS A 83 -9.43 10.29 -18.30
N GLY A 84 -8.61 11.28 -17.95
CA GLY A 84 -9.07 12.62 -17.54
C GLY A 84 -9.27 12.80 -16.03
N GLU A 85 -9.26 11.71 -15.25
CA GLU A 85 -9.33 11.80 -13.79
C GLU A 85 -8.05 12.38 -13.19
N ARG A 86 -8.19 13.17 -12.12
CA ARG A 86 -7.06 13.79 -11.41
C ARG A 86 -6.36 12.84 -10.43
N GLY A 87 -7.08 11.87 -9.86
CA GLY A 87 -6.55 10.91 -8.90
C GLY A 87 -6.32 9.50 -9.47
N ALA A 88 -5.98 8.57 -8.58
CA ALA A 88 -5.95 7.14 -8.82
C ALA A 88 -6.71 6.43 -7.70
N VAL A 89 -7.28 5.27 -8.00
CA VAL A 89 -8.01 4.43 -7.04
C VAL A 89 -7.22 3.17 -6.80
N MET A 90 -7.01 2.84 -5.53
CA MET A 90 -6.51 1.55 -5.09
C MET A 90 -7.68 0.61 -4.83
N SER A 91 -7.62 -0.59 -5.39
CA SER A 91 -8.60 -1.65 -5.17
C SER A 91 -7.91 -2.86 -4.53
N LEU A 92 -8.60 -3.44 -3.54
CA LEU A 92 -8.21 -4.64 -2.79
C LEU A 92 -9.45 -5.52 -2.64
N TYR A 93 -9.28 -6.80 -2.33
CA TYR A 93 -10.41 -7.57 -1.82
C TYR A 93 -10.79 -7.07 -0.43
N LEU A 94 -12.09 -7.19 -0.12
CA LEU A 94 -12.64 -6.72 1.16
C LEU A 94 -11.94 -7.34 2.37
N LYS A 95 -11.60 -8.63 2.28
CA LYS A 95 -10.86 -9.35 3.34
C LYS A 95 -9.53 -8.67 3.66
N ASP A 96 -8.78 -8.30 2.63
CA ASP A 96 -7.44 -7.72 2.77
C ASP A 96 -7.52 -6.29 3.30
N GLY A 97 -8.47 -5.50 2.79
CA GLY A 97 -8.77 -4.17 3.35
C GLY A 97 -9.21 -4.23 4.82
N GLY A 98 -10.00 -5.24 5.18
CA GLY A 98 -10.40 -5.48 6.57
C GLY A 98 -9.21 -5.83 7.47
N ALA A 99 -8.29 -6.67 7.00
CA ALA A 99 -7.06 -7.01 7.72
C ALA A 99 -6.18 -5.77 7.94
N LEU A 100 -6.00 -4.92 6.93
CA LEU A 100 -5.26 -3.65 7.05
C LEU A 100 -5.86 -2.75 8.13
N LEU A 101 -7.17 -2.55 8.14
CA LEU A 101 -7.85 -1.73 9.15
C LEU A 101 -7.68 -2.30 10.57
N ASN A 102 -7.69 -3.62 10.71
CA ASN A 102 -7.47 -4.26 12.01
C ASN A 102 -6.03 -4.06 12.50
N ASN A 103 -5.04 -4.16 11.62
CA ASN A 103 -3.64 -3.87 11.97
C ASN A 103 -3.48 -2.41 12.44
N ILE A 104 -4.08 -1.45 11.72
CA ILE A 104 -4.06 -0.04 12.12
C ILE A 104 -4.68 0.15 13.51
N ARG A 105 -5.86 -0.44 13.78
CA ARG A 105 -6.52 -0.36 15.10
C ARG A 105 -5.66 -0.93 16.22
N THR A 106 -4.97 -2.05 15.96
CA THR A 106 -4.07 -2.68 16.93
C THR A 106 -2.89 -1.77 17.24
N LEU A 107 -2.27 -1.18 16.22
CA LEU A 107 -1.16 -0.23 16.41
C LEU A 107 -1.60 1.02 17.17
N THR A 108 -2.77 1.59 16.85
CA THR A 108 -3.31 2.74 17.60
C THR A 108 -3.48 2.41 19.08
N LYS A 109 -4.06 1.25 19.42
CA LYS A 109 -4.21 0.83 20.83
C LYS A 109 -2.88 0.65 21.55
N ILE A 110 -1.85 0.16 20.86
CA ILE A 110 -0.51 0.00 21.44
C ILE A 110 0.09 1.38 21.72
N LEU A 111 0.03 2.30 20.76
CA LEU A 111 0.55 3.66 20.91
C LEU A 111 -0.18 4.42 22.03
N ASP A 112 -1.51 4.35 22.07
CA ASP A 112 -2.32 4.96 23.14
C ASP A 112 -2.00 4.36 24.53
N GLY A 113 -1.64 3.07 24.58
CA GLY A 113 -1.22 2.39 25.79
C GLY A 113 0.15 2.86 26.28
N ILE A 114 1.09 3.06 25.37
CA ILE A 114 2.44 3.57 25.67
C ILE A 114 2.36 4.99 26.24
N GLU A 115 1.58 5.88 25.62
CA GLU A 115 1.41 7.26 26.11
C GLU A 115 0.85 7.33 27.54
N LYS A 116 -0.01 6.37 27.93
CA LYS A 116 -0.58 6.33 29.29
C LYS A 116 0.40 5.82 30.35
N HIS A 117 1.42 5.04 29.97
CA HIS A 117 2.41 4.51 30.90
C HIS A 117 3.60 5.46 31.11
N ASP A 118 3.96 6.30 30.13
CA ASP A 118 5.06 7.26 30.26
C ASP A 118 4.73 8.49 31.15
N VAL A 119 3.46 8.74 31.45
CA VAL A 119 3.04 9.84 32.35
C VAL A 119 2.96 9.38 33.83
N ALA A 120 3.04 8.08 34.10
CA ALA A 120 2.71 7.51 35.41
C ALA A 120 3.89 7.36 36.40
N HIS A 121 5.11 7.85 36.09
CA HIS A 121 6.24 7.71 37.02
C HIS A 121 7.20 8.91 37.08
N VAL A 122 6.75 9.98 37.74
CA VAL A 122 7.66 10.83 38.52
C VAL A 122 7.18 10.80 39.96
N PRO A 123 7.69 9.91 40.83
CA PRO A 123 7.44 10.03 42.26
C PRO A 123 8.04 11.37 42.70
N ALA A 124 7.19 12.25 43.20
CA ALA A 124 7.59 13.47 43.87
C ALA A 124 8.53 13.10 45.02
N LYS A 125 9.85 13.20 44.80
CA LYS A 125 10.81 13.20 45.89
C LYS A 125 10.55 14.49 46.68
N GLY A 126 9.80 14.33 47.76
CA GLY A 126 9.61 15.36 48.76
C GLY A 126 10.96 15.93 49.16
N LEU A 127 11.15 17.21 48.89
CA LEU A 127 12.13 18.04 49.58
C LEU A 127 11.80 17.98 51.07
N LYS A 128 12.53 17.17 51.82
CA LYS A 128 12.57 17.30 53.28
C LYS A 128 13.41 18.52 53.63
N GLU A 129 12.82 19.33 54.50
CA GLU A 129 13.32 20.57 55.07
C GLU A 129 14.71 20.41 55.71
N GLY A 130 15.58 21.40 55.47
CA GLY A 130 16.80 21.63 56.26
C GLY A 130 16.65 22.97 56.97
N ARG A 131 16.61 22.92 58.31
CA ARG A 131 16.61 24.06 59.24
C ARG A 131 17.96 24.76 59.25
#